data_AF-A0A519NSC5-F1
#
_entry.id   AF-A0A519NSC5-F1
#
_cell.length_a   1.000
_cell.length_b   1.000
_cell.length_c   1.000
_cell.angle_alpha   90.00
_cell.angle_beta   90.00
_cell.angle_gamma   90.00
#
_symmetry.space_group_name_H-M   'P 1'
#
loop_
_entity.id
_entity.type
_entity.pdbx_description
1 polymer ?
#
loop_
_entity_poly.entity_id
_entity_poly.type
_entity_poly.pdbx_seq_one_letter_code
_entity_poly.pdbx_strand_id
1 'polypeptide(L)'
;LDEEGKNRQLTRDFRAELGRIDRSKLHGADAIRHDTLTTWYDSVIATFEVPYGQGGWPSIYRVSQQSGAYQSMPDFLDNQHTIETAADAGDIGLGVGVLADALTAETERMQEDFARGVIPPDFILAKAIGQQEGMARIAPGQSPITGSIVRRTAEKGVAGDWGPRVERLLTERVYPALSAQTAALKAIQPRAGHDPAVSRLPQGEQFYANALRLMTTTDMTADQIHEVGLAQVAELTARADEVLKSQGMTQGTVADRITAMGEDPTQVYPNTDAAKLELIEHLNGQMAAMALKLPNAFGRLPRATVEIKRVPPEIQDGAALGYYNSPSLDGSRPGIYWINLRDTAEQPR
;
A
#
# COMPACT_ATOMS: atom_id res chain seq x y z
N LEU A 1 13.85 0.33 26.63
CA LEU A 1 12.83 0.09 25.59
C LEU A 1 13.60 -0.25 24.32
N ASP A 2 13.19 -1.30 23.59
CA ASP A 2 13.60 -1.46 22.19
C ASP A 2 13.10 -0.26 21.37
N GLU A 3 13.57 -0.10 20.12
CA GLU A 3 13.21 1.08 19.29
C GLU A 3 11.68 1.24 19.15
N GLU A 4 10.94 0.15 19.04
CA GLU A 4 9.48 0.19 19.00
C GLU A 4 8.87 0.70 20.30
N GLY A 5 9.35 0.22 21.45
CA GLY A 5 8.93 0.75 22.75
C GLY A 5 9.23 2.24 22.91
N LYS A 6 10.39 2.72 22.41
CA LYS A 6 10.74 4.16 22.39
C LYS A 6 9.77 4.96 21.53
N ASN A 7 9.45 4.48 20.33
CA ASN A 7 8.50 5.13 19.43
C ASN A 7 7.09 5.19 20.04
N ARG A 8 6.60 4.09 20.63
CA ARG A 8 5.32 4.06 21.33
C ARG A 8 5.29 5.05 22.51
N GLN A 9 6.40 5.19 23.24
CA GLN A 9 6.49 6.17 24.33
C GLN A 9 6.48 7.59 23.80
N LEU A 10 7.23 7.88 22.74
CA LEU A 10 7.25 9.20 22.11
C LEU A 10 5.85 9.63 21.64
N THR A 11 5.05 8.71 21.07
CA THR A 11 3.65 8.98 20.72
C THR A 11 2.81 9.37 21.94
N ARG A 12 2.98 8.68 23.08
CA ARG A 12 2.28 9.02 24.34
C ARG A 12 2.72 10.38 24.87
N ASP A 13 4.01 10.69 24.78
CA ASP A 13 4.56 11.96 25.25
C ASP A 13 3.99 13.12 24.42
N PHE A 14 3.94 13.01 23.10
CA PHE A 14 3.30 14.02 22.24
C PHE A 14 1.80 14.19 22.53
N ARG A 15 1.09 13.09 22.80
CA ARG A 15 -0.32 13.16 23.20
C ARG A 15 -0.50 13.88 24.54
N ALA A 16 0.39 13.63 25.50
CA ALA A 16 0.38 14.30 26.79
C ALA A 16 0.69 15.80 26.66
N GLU A 17 1.65 16.17 25.79
CA GLU A 17 1.95 17.56 25.46
C GLU A 17 0.77 18.28 24.82
N LEU A 18 0.10 17.65 23.85
CA LEU A 18 -1.11 18.18 23.22
C LEU A 18 -2.22 18.44 24.26
N GLY A 19 -2.33 17.59 25.28
CA GLY A 19 -3.29 17.73 26.37
C GLY A 19 -3.02 18.93 27.30
N ARG A 20 -1.83 19.53 27.26
CA ARG A 20 -1.51 20.76 28.01
C ARG A 20 -2.04 22.03 27.32
N ILE A 21 -2.45 21.92 26.06
CA ILE A 21 -3.05 23.04 25.32
C ILE A 21 -4.52 23.15 25.71
N ASP A 22 -4.91 24.31 26.23
CA ASP A 22 -6.29 24.61 26.62
C ASP A 22 -7.19 24.71 25.38
N ARG A 23 -7.89 23.60 25.09
CA ARG A 23 -8.78 23.47 23.94
C ARG A 23 -9.86 24.57 23.86
N SER A 24 -10.28 25.13 24.99
CA SER A 24 -11.32 26.18 25.02
C SER A 24 -10.84 27.53 24.43
N LYS A 25 -9.52 27.74 24.38
CA LYS A 25 -8.89 28.94 23.79
C LYS A 25 -8.58 28.80 22.30
N LEU A 26 -8.83 27.62 21.73
CA LEU A 26 -8.61 27.35 20.31
C LEU A 26 -9.90 27.59 19.52
N HIS A 27 -9.75 28.17 18.33
CA HIS A 27 -10.85 28.49 17.44
C HIS A 27 -10.51 28.12 16.00
N GLY A 28 -11.54 28.00 15.15
CA GLY A 28 -11.39 27.72 13.73
C GLY A 28 -10.50 26.50 13.45
N ALA A 29 -9.48 26.68 12.62
CA ALA A 29 -8.59 25.60 12.21
C ALA A 29 -7.77 25.00 13.36
N ASP A 30 -7.41 25.78 14.37
CA ASP A 30 -6.57 25.28 15.48
C ASP A 30 -7.36 24.37 16.41
N ALA A 31 -8.63 24.71 16.65
CA ALA A 31 -9.59 23.86 17.33
C ALA A 31 -9.75 22.50 16.62
N ILE A 32 -9.97 22.54 15.30
CA ILE A 32 -10.12 21.33 14.49
C ILE A 32 -8.83 20.49 14.53
N ARG A 33 -7.66 21.10 14.35
CA ARG A 33 -6.37 20.38 14.39
C ARG A 33 -6.13 19.73 15.74
N HIS A 34 -6.43 20.42 16.83
CA HIS A 34 -6.29 19.87 18.18
C HIS A 34 -7.19 18.63 18.37
N ASP A 35 -8.47 18.72 17.98
CA ASP A 35 -9.41 17.60 18.10
C ASP A 35 -9.00 16.42 17.20
N THR A 36 -8.58 16.70 15.97
CA THR A 36 -8.10 15.68 15.02
C THR A 36 -6.84 14.98 15.53
N LEU A 37 -5.84 15.74 15.99
CA LEU A 37 -4.60 15.15 16.54
C LEU A 37 -4.89 14.36 17.82
N THR A 38 -5.77 14.88 18.68
CA THR A 38 -6.21 14.19 19.89
C THR A 38 -6.82 12.83 19.55
N THR A 39 -7.80 12.83 18.65
CA THR A 39 -8.48 11.60 18.21
C THR A 39 -7.50 10.61 17.56
N TRP A 40 -6.59 11.11 16.71
CA TRP A 40 -5.60 10.28 16.04
C TRP A 40 -4.64 9.62 17.03
N TYR A 41 -4.06 10.41 17.93
CA TYR A 41 -3.15 9.89 18.97
C TYR A 41 -3.85 8.90 19.89
N ASP A 42 -5.07 9.19 20.35
CA ASP A 42 -5.83 8.29 21.22
C ASP A 42 -6.12 6.96 20.50
N SER A 43 -6.49 7.02 19.22
CA SER A 43 -6.73 5.82 18.39
C SER A 43 -5.44 5.01 18.17
N VAL A 44 -4.31 5.67 17.87
CA VAL A 44 -3.01 5.00 17.70
C VAL A 44 -2.54 4.38 19.02
N ILE A 45 -2.65 5.09 20.14
CA ILE A 45 -2.23 4.58 21.46
C ILE A 45 -3.04 3.35 21.85
N ALA A 46 -4.34 3.31 21.57
CA ALA A 46 -5.18 2.14 21.82
C ALA A 46 -4.65 0.88 21.11
N THR A 47 -4.05 1.03 19.92
CA THR A 47 -3.45 -0.12 19.20
C THR A 47 -2.24 -0.72 19.93
N PHE A 48 -1.56 0.02 20.82
CA PHE A 48 -0.35 -0.44 21.49
C PHE A 48 -0.62 -1.51 22.57
N GLU A 49 -1.89 -1.71 22.95
CA GLU A 49 -2.31 -2.78 23.86
C GLU A 49 -2.19 -4.16 23.22
N VAL A 50 -2.25 -4.22 21.88
CA VAL A 50 -2.04 -5.46 21.11
C VAL A 50 -0.54 -5.72 20.95
N PRO A 51 -0.02 -6.91 21.35
CA PRO A 51 1.42 -7.15 21.48
C PRO A 51 2.10 -7.63 20.18
N TYR A 52 1.44 -7.51 19.03
CA TYR A 52 1.91 -7.91 17.71
C TYR A 52 1.45 -6.92 16.65
N GLY A 53 1.97 -7.05 15.42
CA GLY A 53 1.74 -6.05 14.38
C GLY A 53 2.45 -4.73 14.70
N GLN A 54 2.30 -3.72 13.86
CA GLN A 54 3.16 -2.51 13.93
C GLN A 54 2.68 -1.40 14.88
N GLY A 55 1.44 -1.49 15.38
CA GLY A 55 0.77 -0.35 16.04
C GLY A 55 0.48 0.81 15.06
N GLY A 56 -0.53 1.61 15.34
CA GLY A 56 -1.05 2.60 14.39
C GLY A 56 -1.83 1.92 13.27
N TRP A 57 -1.45 2.16 12.00
CA TRP A 57 -2.15 1.59 10.84
C TRP A 57 -2.36 0.07 11.04
N PRO A 58 -3.56 -0.48 10.79
CA PRO A 58 -3.96 -1.81 11.24
C PRO A 58 -3.36 -2.93 10.38
N SER A 59 -2.03 -3.01 10.38
CA SER A 59 -1.25 -4.06 9.75
C SER A 59 -1.01 -5.18 10.76
N ILE A 60 -1.71 -6.30 10.58
CA ILE A 60 -1.67 -7.46 11.47
C ILE A 60 -0.32 -8.18 11.36
N TYR A 61 0.16 -8.38 10.12
CA TYR A 61 1.35 -9.15 9.82
C TYR A 61 2.46 -8.22 9.35
N ARG A 62 3.63 -8.30 10.01
CA ARG A 62 4.82 -7.48 9.67
C ARG A 62 5.21 -7.66 8.20
N VAL A 63 5.16 -8.90 7.72
CA VAL A 63 5.42 -9.30 6.35
C VAL A 63 4.18 -10.03 5.82
N SER A 64 3.65 -9.58 4.69
CA SER A 64 2.51 -10.21 4.01
C SER A 64 2.59 -9.97 2.51
N GLN A 65 1.67 -10.54 1.74
CA GLN A 65 1.58 -10.31 0.31
C GLN A 65 1.26 -8.84 -0.07
N GLN A 66 0.92 -7.98 0.90
CA GLN A 66 0.60 -6.55 0.69
C GLN A 66 1.46 -5.60 1.56
N SER A 67 2.38 -6.13 2.38
CA SER A 67 3.13 -5.33 3.34
C SER A 67 4.54 -5.87 3.59
N GLY A 68 5.42 -4.98 4.05
CA GLY A 68 6.81 -5.28 4.40
C GLY A 68 7.79 -4.47 3.56
N ALA A 69 9.01 -4.30 4.11
CA ALA A 69 10.07 -3.52 3.49
C ALA A 69 10.46 -4.05 2.11
N TYR A 70 10.32 -5.36 1.88
CA TYR A 70 10.61 -6.00 0.59
C TYR A 70 9.75 -5.47 -0.57
N GLN A 71 8.58 -4.88 -0.28
CA GLN A 71 7.73 -4.24 -1.29
C GLN A 71 7.85 -2.71 -1.25
N SER A 72 7.73 -2.11 -0.06
CA SER A 72 7.57 -0.66 0.08
C SER A 72 8.84 0.12 -0.23
N MET A 73 10.01 -0.41 0.14
CA MET A 73 11.27 0.31 -0.06
C MET A 73 11.73 0.29 -1.51
N PRO A 74 11.66 -0.83 -2.27
CA PRO A 74 11.93 -0.79 -3.71
C PRO A 74 11.02 0.20 -4.46
N ASP A 75 9.71 0.22 -4.16
CA ASP A 75 8.79 1.20 -4.74
C ASP A 75 9.19 2.64 -4.38
N PHE A 76 9.53 2.90 -3.11
CA PHE A 76 9.99 4.22 -2.69
C PHE A 76 11.27 4.66 -3.42
N LEU A 77 12.28 3.79 -3.50
CA LEU A 77 13.56 4.10 -4.13
C LEU A 77 13.42 4.37 -5.63
N ASP A 78 12.54 3.63 -6.32
CA ASP A 78 12.31 3.81 -7.74
C ASP A 78 11.43 5.02 -8.05
N ASN A 79 10.31 5.17 -7.32
CA ASN A 79 9.21 6.06 -7.70
C ASN A 79 9.13 7.37 -6.90
N GLN A 80 9.74 7.44 -5.72
CA GLN A 80 9.59 8.59 -4.82
C GLN A 80 10.91 9.28 -4.46
N HIS A 81 12.00 8.53 -4.27
CA HIS A 81 13.32 9.10 -4.06
C HIS A 81 13.74 9.89 -5.30
N THR A 82 14.26 11.12 -5.16
CA THR A 82 14.73 11.95 -6.28
C THR A 82 16.21 11.75 -6.56
N ILE A 83 16.67 11.99 -7.80
CA ILE A 83 18.10 12.03 -8.13
C ILE A 83 18.33 13.28 -8.97
N GLU A 84 18.97 14.28 -8.38
CA GLU A 84 19.43 15.49 -9.06
C GLU A 84 20.96 15.63 -8.94
N THR A 85 21.55 15.07 -7.88
CA THR A 85 22.97 15.16 -7.59
C THR A 85 23.62 13.79 -7.33
N ALA A 86 24.96 13.76 -7.30
CA ALA A 86 25.70 12.58 -6.88
C ALA A 86 25.49 12.23 -5.40
N ALA A 87 25.13 13.20 -4.55
CA ALA A 87 24.77 12.93 -3.16
C ALA A 87 23.47 12.11 -3.10
N ASP A 88 22.46 12.53 -3.85
CA ASP A 88 21.17 11.84 -3.93
C ASP A 88 21.32 10.41 -4.48
N ALA A 89 22.16 10.21 -5.49
CA ALA A 89 22.49 8.87 -5.98
C ALA A 89 23.23 8.03 -4.92
N GLY A 90 24.05 8.67 -4.08
CA GLY A 90 24.65 8.06 -2.90
C GLY A 90 23.61 7.64 -1.85
N ASP A 91 22.57 8.45 -1.66
CA ASP A 91 21.48 8.18 -0.72
C ASP A 91 20.63 6.96 -1.14
N ILE A 92 20.49 6.69 -2.44
CA ILE A 92 19.91 5.41 -2.89
C ILE A 92 20.77 4.23 -2.42
N GLY A 93 22.10 4.34 -2.53
CA GLY A 93 23.00 3.33 -1.99
C GLY A 93 22.83 3.13 -0.48
N LEU A 94 22.63 4.21 0.28
CA LEU A 94 22.28 4.12 1.71
C LEU A 94 20.92 3.43 1.90
N GLY A 95 19.91 3.81 1.11
CA GLY A 95 18.57 3.23 1.13
C GLY A 95 18.56 1.72 0.86
N VAL A 96 19.40 1.23 -0.04
CA VAL A 96 19.58 -0.22 -0.28
C VAL A 96 20.19 -0.91 0.94
N GLY A 97 21.13 -0.24 1.62
CA GLY A 97 21.65 -0.72 2.91
C GLY A 97 20.55 -0.80 3.98
N VAL A 98 19.75 0.26 4.11
CA VAL A 98 18.61 0.32 5.04
C VAL A 98 17.56 -0.74 4.71
N LEU A 99 17.34 -1.09 3.43
CA LEU A 99 16.47 -2.19 3.03
C LEU A 99 16.93 -3.52 3.63
N ALA A 100 18.23 -3.84 3.56
CA ALA A 100 18.75 -5.07 4.17
C ALA A 100 18.54 -5.09 5.70
N ASP A 101 18.76 -3.95 6.36
CA ASP A 101 18.56 -3.82 7.80
C ASP A 101 17.07 -3.94 8.19
N ALA A 102 16.18 -3.34 7.40
CA ALA A 102 14.74 -3.45 7.57
C ALA A 102 14.24 -4.89 7.38
N LEU A 103 14.70 -5.60 6.35
CA LEU A 103 14.35 -7.01 6.13
C LEU A 103 14.76 -7.88 7.32
N THR A 104 15.96 -7.63 7.87
CA THR A 104 16.46 -8.36 9.03
C THR A 104 15.61 -8.08 10.26
N ALA A 105 15.37 -6.81 10.58
CA ALA A 105 14.53 -6.41 11.71
C ALA A 105 13.08 -6.91 11.60
N GLU A 106 12.48 -6.84 10.40
CA GLU A 106 11.16 -7.40 10.14
C GLU A 106 11.12 -8.91 10.34
N THR A 107 12.18 -9.63 9.93
CA THR A 107 12.27 -11.08 10.12
C THR A 107 12.28 -11.45 11.60
N GLU A 108 13.09 -10.77 12.41
CA GLU A 108 13.14 -10.98 13.86
C GLU A 108 11.77 -10.72 14.50
N ARG A 109 11.14 -9.59 14.20
CA ARG A 109 9.83 -9.22 14.77
C ARG A 109 8.71 -10.14 14.32
N MET A 110 8.72 -10.54 13.06
CA MET A 110 7.78 -11.53 12.54
C MET A 110 7.92 -12.88 13.26
N GLN A 111 9.14 -13.32 13.57
CA GLN A 111 9.35 -14.55 14.34
C GLN A 111 8.87 -14.42 15.80
N GLU A 112 9.02 -13.24 16.42
CA GLU A 112 8.40 -12.95 17.73
C GLU A 112 6.87 -13.05 17.67
N ASP A 113 6.25 -12.50 16.62
CA ASP A 113 4.80 -12.60 16.37
C ASP A 113 4.36 -14.07 16.18
N PHE A 114 5.13 -14.87 15.42
CA PHE A 114 4.88 -16.30 15.24
C PHE A 114 4.95 -17.08 16.56
N ALA A 115 5.90 -16.74 17.43
CA ALA A 115 6.02 -17.34 18.76
C ALA A 115 4.80 -17.04 19.65
N ARG A 116 4.09 -15.93 19.39
CA ARG A 116 2.83 -15.56 20.05
C ARG A 116 1.59 -16.22 19.43
N GLY A 117 1.75 -16.99 18.35
CA GLY A 117 0.63 -17.61 17.62
C GLY A 117 0.02 -16.72 16.54
N VAL A 118 0.66 -15.60 16.20
CA VAL A 118 0.21 -14.66 15.16
C VAL A 118 0.77 -15.11 13.81
N ILE A 119 0.17 -16.17 13.27
CA ILE A 119 0.62 -16.79 12.02
C ILE A 119 -0.33 -16.38 10.87
N PRO A 120 0.17 -15.82 9.76
CA PRO A 120 -0.66 -15.51 8.61
C PRO A 120 -1.31 -16.77 8.03
N PRO A 121 -2.50 -16.67 7.42
CA PRO A 121 -3.12 -17.78 6.73
C PRO A 121 -2.21 -18.35 5.62
N ASP A 122 -2.42 -19.62 5.28
CA ASP A 122 -1.66 -20.34 4.27
C ASP A 122 -1.58 -19.59 2.92
N PHE A 123 -2.68 -19.00 2.46
CA PHE A 123 -2.75 -18.27 1.20
C PHE A 123 -2.03 -16.92 1.25
N ILE A 124 -1.90 -16.29 2.43
CA ILE A 124 -1.08 -15.08 2.62
C ILE A 124 0.40 -15.47 2.55
N LEU A 125 0.79 -16.50 3.29
CA LEU A 125 2.17 -17.01 3.29
C LEU A 125 2.60 -17.44 1.88
N ALA A 126 1.77 -18.23 1.20
CA ALA A 126 2.09 -18.72 -0.15
C ALA A 126 2.34 -17.57 -1.14
N LYS A 127 1.51 -16.53 -1.11
CA LYS A 127 1.68 -15.35 -1.97
C LYS A 127 2.93 -14.55 -1.60
N ALA A 128 3.15 -14.29 -0.31
CA ALA A 128 4.34 -13.55 0.15
C ALA A 128 5.63 -14.29 -0.22
N ILE A 129 5.69 -15.60 0.02
CA ILE A 129 6.83 -16.46 -0.36
C ILE A 129 7.07 -16.39 -1.87
N GLY A 130 6.02 -16.59 -2.68
CA GLY A 130 6.14 -16.56 -4.14
C GLY A 130 6.68 -15.22 -4.68
N GLN A 131 6.26 -14.11 -4.09
CA GLN A 131 6.78 -12.77 -4.45
C GLN A 131 8.26 -12.63 -4.09
N GLN A 132 8.66 -13.01 -2.86
CA GLN A 132 10.05 -12.91 -2.43
C GLN A 132 10.97 -13.83 -3.24
N GLU A 133 10.52 -15.04 -3.58
CA GLU A 133 11.23 -15.93 -4.49
C GLU A 133 11.31 -15.39 -5.91
N GLY A 134 10.26 -14.71 -6.38
CA GLY A 134 10.26 -13.99 -7.65
C GLY A 134 11.36 -12.93 -7.70
N MET A 135 11.45 -12.10 -6.66
CA MET A 135 12.48 -11.07 -6.53
C MET A 135 13.88 -11.68 -6.44
N ALA A 136 14.06 -12.71 -5.62
CA ALA A 136 15.36 -13.37 -5.43
C ALA A 136 15.88 -14.10 -6.68
N ARG A 137 15.01 -14.43 -7.65
CA ARG A 137 15.41 -15.02 -8.94
C ARG A 137 16.05 -14.03 -9.90
N ILE A 138 15.80 -12.73 -9.74
CA ILE A 138 16.37 -11.70 -10.61
C ILE A 138 17.84 -11.52 -10.22
N ALA A 139 18.77 -11.57 -11.18
CA ALA A 139 20.18 -11.32 -10.88
C ALA A 139 20.36 -9.90 -10.30
N PRO A 140 21.18 -9.67 -9.25
CA PRO A 140 21.33 -8.35 -8.63
C PRO A 140 21.64 -7.20 -9.62
N GLY A 141 22.49 -7.44 -10.62
CA GLY A 141 22.78 -6.47 -11.68
C GLY A 141 21.60 -6.17 -12.63
N GLN A 142 20.60 -7.06 -12.67
CA GLN A 142 19.36 -6.92 -13.45
C GLN A 142 18.16 -6.53 -12.57
N SER A 143 18.38 -6.28 -11.27
CA SER A 143 17.28 -5.88 -10.39
C SER A 143 16.67 -4.54 -10.83
N PRO A 144 15.37 -4.31 -10.59
CA PRO A 144 14.74 -3.02 -10.86
C PRO A 144 15.44 -1.85 -10.17
N ILE A 145 15.97 -2.06 -8.97
CA ILE A 145 16.71 -1.02 -8.21
C ILE A 145 18.01 -0.66 -8.94
N THR A 146 18.76 -1.65 -9.44
CA THR A 146 19.98 -1.41 -10.23
C THR A 146 19.64 -0.73 -11.56
N GLY A 147 18.60 -1.20 -12.26
CA GLY A 147 18.14 -0.58 -13.50
C GLY A 147 17.69 0.87 -13.31
N SER A 148 16.95 1.14 -12.24
CA SER A 148 16.46 2.48 -11.88
C SER A 148 17.61 3.46 -11.65
N ILE A 149 18.57 3.12 -10.79
CA ILE A 149 19.67 4.05 -10.49
C ILE A 149 20.54 4.32 -11.72
N VAL A 150 20.82 3.30 -12.54
CA VAL A 150 21.61 3.46 -13.77
C VAL A 150 20.88 4.38 -14.75
N ARG A 151 19.60 4.10 -15.02
CA ARG A 151 18.80 4.90 -15.95
C ARG A 151 18.69 6.35 -15.49
N ARG A 152 18.31 6.57 -14.22
CA ARG A 152 18.01 7.90 -13.69
C ARG A 152 19.26 8.76 -13.49
N THR A 153 20.40 8.17 -13.13
CA THR A 153 21.67 8.91 -13.07
C THR A 153 22.17 9.28 -14.46
N ALA A 154 21.99 8.41 -15.46
CA ALA A 154 22.31 8.72 -16.86
C ALA A 154 21.43 9.85 -17.42
N GLU A 155 20.11 9.79 -17.21
CA GLU A 155 19.15 10.84 -17.61
C GLU A 155 19.53 12.22 -17.06
N LYS A 156 20.14 12.26 -15.87
CA LYS A 156 20.53 13.48 -15.16
C LYS A 156 22.00 13.86 -15.34
N GLY A 157 22.78 13.06 -16.07
CA GLY A 157 24.22 13.28 -16.22
C GLY A 157 25.01 13.19 -14.91
N VAL A 158 24.50 12.45 -13.92
CA VAL A 158 25.15 12.28 -12.60
C VAL A 158 26.28 11.25 -12.73
N ALA A 159 27.52 11.72 -12.80
CA ALA A 159 28.70 10.87 -12.93
C ALA A 159 28.87 9.93 -11.71
N GLY A 160 29.25 8.67 -11.98
CA GLY A 160 29.55 7.68 -10.96
C GLY A 160 29.33 6.25 -11.45
N ASP A 161 29.87 5.28 -10.70
CA ASP A 161 29.70 3.85 -10.97
C ASP A 161 28.56 3.25 -10.13
N TRP A 162 27.35 3.77 -10.37
CA TRP A 162 26.19 3.54 -9.50
C TRP A 162 25.64 2.11 -9.57
N GLY A 163 25.59 1.54 -10.78
CA GLY A 163 25.09 0.18 -11.02
C GLY A 163 25.86 -0.88 -10.23
N PRO A 164 27.19 -1.02 -10.44
CA PRO A 164 28.01 -1.97 -9.69
C PRO A 164 28.01 -1.75 -8.17
N ARG A 165 27.88 -0.50 -7.70
CA ARG A 165 27.77 -0.20 -6.28
C ARG A 165 26.48 -0.75 -5.67
N VAL A 166 25.35 -0.53 -6.34
CA VAL A 166 24.04 -1.06 -5.90
C VAL A 166 23.99 -2.57 -6.04
N GLU A 167 24.46 -3.12 -7.16
CA GLU A 167 24.56 -4.56 -7.38
C GLU A 167 25.31 -5.27 -6.25
N ARG A 168 26.44 -4.69 -5.81
CA ARG A 168 27.21 -5.22 -4.68
C ARG A 168 26.40 -5.24 -3.39
N LEU A 169 25.72 -4.15 -3.05
CA LEU A 169 24.87 -4.08 -1.85
C LEU A 169 23.71 -5.06 -1.89
N LEU A 170 23.10 -5.24 -3.07
CA LEU A 170 22.05 -6.23 -3.26
C LEU A 170 22.58 -7.66 -3.04
N THR A 171 23.73 -7.96 -3.63
CA THR A 171 24.39 -9.26 -3.54
C THR A 171 24.82 -9.59 -2.11
N GLU A 172 25.47 -8.64 -1.43
CA GLU A 172 26.11 -8.87 -0.14
C GLU A 172 25.14 -8.73 1.05
N ARG A 173 24.06 -7.96 0.92
CA ARG A 173 23.18 -7.61 2.05
C ARG A 173 21.71 -7.93 1.80
N VAL A 174 21.11 -7.38 0.73
CA VAL A 174 19.65 -7.46 0.53
C VAL A 174 19.20 -8.87 0.21
N TYR A 175 19.85 -9.55 -0.73
CA TYR A 175 19.44 -10.90 -1.17
C TYR A 175 19.61 -11.93 -0.05
N PRO A 176 20.72 -11.93 0.72
CA PRO A 176 20.82 -12.75 1.93
C PRO A 176 19.71 -12.47 2.96
N ALA A 177 19.40 -11.20 3.24
CA ALA A 177 18.34 -10.83 4.18
C ALA A 177 16.95 -11.26 3.69
N LEU A 178 16.65 -11.07 2.40
CA LEU A 178 15.40 -11.50 1.76
C LEU A 178 15.26 -13.03 1.81
N SER A 179 16.34 -13.76 1.53
CA SER A 179 16.37 -15.22 1.60
C SER A 179 16.12 -15.72 3.03
N ALA A 180 16.71 -15.08 4.05
CA ALA A 180 16.45 -15.40 5.45
C ALA A 180 14.97 -15.16 5.84
N GLN A 181 14.40 -14.03 5.40
CA GLN A 181 12.97 -13.73 5.61
C GLN A 181 12.07 -14.78 4.93
N THR A 182 12.37 -15.14 3.68
CA THR A 182 11.65 -16.19 2.93
C THR A 182 11.74 -17.54 3.65
N ALA A 183 12.92 -17.90 4.16
CA ALA A 183 13.12 -19.15 4.89
C ALA A 183 12.30 -19.18 6.19
N ALA A 184 12.21 -18.06 6.92
CA ALA A 184 11.37 -17.96 8.11
C ALA A 184 9.87 -18.12 7.79
N LEU A 185 9.39 -17.51 6.69
CA LEU A 185 8.02 -17.67 6.21
C LEU A 185 7.71 -19.14 5.83
N LYS A 186 8.63 -19.82 5.13
CA LYS A 186 8.48 -21.24 4.79
C LYS A 186 8.47 -22.15 6.02
N ALA A 187 9.32 -21.86 7.00
CA ALA A 187 9.43 -22.66 8.22
C ALA A 187 8.14 -22.63 9.06
N ILE A 188 7.40 -21.52 9.05
CA ILE A 188 6.13 -21.42 9.79
C ILE A 188 4.93 -22.00 9.02
N GLN A 189 5.03 -22.17 7.69
CA GLN A 189 3.93 -22.59 6.82
C GLN A 189 3.18 -23.85 7.28
N PRO A 190 3.82 -24.92 7.80
CA PRO A 190 3.09 -26.10 8.29
C PRO A 190 2.16 -25.84 9.48
N ARG A 191 2.32 -24.71 10.17
CA ARG A 191 1.46 -24.29 11.29
C ARG A 191 0.37 -23.29 10.88
N ALA A 192 0.35 -22.87 9.62
CA ALA A 192 -0.64 -21.93 9.12
C ALA A 192 -2.00 -22.62 8.90
N GLY A 193 -3.07 -21.94 9.30
CA GLY A 193 -4.44 -22.32 8.98
C GLY A 193 -4.97 -21.57 7.75
N HIS A 194 -6.22 -21.85 7.37
CA HIS A 194 -6.89 -21.19 6.24
C HIS A 194 -7.85 -20.06 6.66
N ASP A 195 -8.19 -19.96 7.94
CA ASP A 195 -9.16 -18.98 8.43
C ASP A 195 -8.64 -17.53 8.26
N PRO A 196 -9.33 -16.65 7.51
CA PRO A 196 -8.90 -15.28 7.30
C PRO A 196 -9.19 -14.36 8.49
N ALA A 197 -10.04 -14.77 9.44
CA ALA A 197 -10.56 -13.89 10.48
C ALA A 197 -9.47 -13.48 11.47
N VAL A 198 -9.32 -12.17 11.70
CA VAL A 198 -8.37 -11.66 12.70
C VAL A 198 -8.76 -12.07 14.13
N SER A 199 -10.05 -12.33 14.39
CA SER A 199 -10.57 -12.79 15.68
C SER A 199 -9.98 -14.12 16.14
N ARG A 200 -9.43 -14.94 15.23
CA ARG A 200 -8.73 -16.18 15.59
C ARG A 200 -7.37 -15.95 16.26
N LEU A 201 -6.82 -14.75 16.14
CA LEU A 201 -5.53 -14.39 16.70
C LEU A 201 -5.69 -14.01 18.19
N PRO A 202 -4.62 -14.12 19.01
CA PRO A 202 -4.65 -13.59 20.37
C PRO A 202 -5.12 -12.13 20.38
N GLN A 203 -6.07 -11.74 21.23
CA GLN A 203 -6.64 -10.37 21.22
C GLN A 203 -7.21 -9.89 19.87
N GLY A 204 -7.62 -10.80 18.98
CA GLY A 204 -8.10 -10.48 17.64
C GLY A 204 -9.33 -9.57 17.59
N GLU A 205 -10.28 -9.74 18.53
CA GLU A 205 -11.45 -8.86 18.65
C GLU A 205 -11.05 -7.43 19.04
N GLN A 206 -10.12 -7.29 19.98
CA GLN A 206 -9.59 -5.98 20.39
C GLN A 206 -8.82 -5.32 19.25
N PHE A 207 -7.99 -6.09 18.53
CA PHE A 207 -7.34 -5.60 17.32
C PHE A 207 -8.37 -5.09 16.31
N TYR A 208 -9.43 -5.85 16.04
CA TYR A 208 -10.46 -5.48 15.08
C TYR A 208 -11.20 -4.20 15.50
N ALA A 209 -11.58 -4.08 16.77
CA ALA A 209 -12.24 -2.88 17.30
C ALA A 209 -11.34 -1.64 17.18
N ASN A 210 -10.05 -1.77 17.53
CA ASN A 210 -9.07 -0.69 17.42
C ASN A 210 -8.84 -0.28 15.95
N ALA A 211 -8.70 -1.26 15.05
CA ALA A 211 -8.56 -1.04 13.62
C ALA A 211 -9.79 -0.32 13.04
N LEU A 212 -10.99 -0.78 13.41
CA LEU A 212 -12.25 -0.20 12.97
C LEU A 212 -12.34 1.26 13.38
N ARG A 213 -12.07 1.58 14.65
CA ARG A 213 -12.05 2.96 15.15
C ARG A 213 -11.04 3.82 14.41
N LEU A 214 -9.81 3.33 14.22
CA LEU A 214 -8.75 4.09 13.56
C LEU A 214 -9.07 4.36 12.08
N MET A 215 -9.66 3.39 11.36
CA MET A 215 -9.95 3.52 9.93
C MET A 215 -11.21 4.33 9.63
N THR A 216 -12.21 4.26 10.51
CA THR A 216 -13.55 4.81 10.22
C THR A 216 -13.90 6.04 11.03
N THR A 217 -13.16 6.32 12.12
CA THR A 217 -13.40 7.37 13.11
C THR A 217 -14.79 7.40 13.75
N THR A 218 -15.64 6.40 13.49
CA THR A 218 -16.97 6.26 14.08
C THR A 218 -16.93 5.48 15.39
N ASP A 219 -17.94 5.67 16.24
CA ASP A 219 -18.19 4.89 17.47
C ASP A 219 -19.07 3.65 17.20
N MET A 220 -19.44 3.39 15.94
CA MET A 220 -20.24 2.22 15.58
C MET A 220 -19.47 0.93 15.84
N THR A 221 -20.21 -0.06 16.35
CA THR A 221 -19.74 -1.45 16.50
C THR A 221 -19.58 -2.14 15.14
N ALA A 222 -18.84 -3.25 15.12
CA ALA A 222 -18.69 -4.10 13.94
C ALA A 222 -20.05 -4.54 13.37
N ASP A 223 -20.99 -4.95 14.23
CA ASP A 223 -22.33 -5.37 13.84
C ASP A 223 -23.12 -4.23 13.21
N GLN A 224 -23.08 -3.03 13.80
CA GLN A 224 -23.75 -1.86 13.23
C GLN A 224 -23.19 -1.48 11.86
N ILE A 225 -21.86 -1.58 11.67
CA ILE A 225 -21.24 -1.33 10.37
C ILE A 225 -21.62 -2.43 9.37
N HIS A 226 -21.73 -3.68 9.81
CA HIS A 226 -22.19 -4.78 8.98
C HIS A 226 -23.62 -4.55 8.48
N GLU A 227 -24.53 -4.16 9.36
CA GLU A 227 -25.93 -3.85 9.00
C GLU A 227 -26.02 -2.68 8.01
N VAL A 228 -25.24 -1.61 8.21
CA VAL A 228 -25.15 -0.52 7.23
C VAL A 228 -24.63 -1.03 5.88
N GLY A 229 -23.64 -1.91 5.88
CA GLY A 229 -23.12 -2.54 4.67
C GLY A 229 -24.19 -3.36 3.93
N LEU A 230 -24.95 -4.20 4.64
CA LEU A 230 -26.03 -4.99 4.05
C LEU A 230 -27.12 -4.11 3.42
N ALA A 231 -27.52 -3.04 4.11
CA ALA A 231 -28.49 -2.08 3.59
C ALA A 231 -27.98 -1.39 2.31
N GLN A 232 -26.71 -0.96 2.29
CA GLN A 232 -26.09 -0.34 1.12
C GLN A 232 -25.95 -1.30 -0.06
N VAL A 233 -25.57 -2.56 0.19
CA VAL A 233 -25.52 -3.59 -0.87
C VAL A 233 -26.90 -3.77 -1.49
N ALA A 234 -27.96 -3.85 -0.68
CA ALA A 234 -29.32 -3.99 -1.20
C ALA A 234 -29.76 -2.78 -2.05
N GLU A 235 -29.53 -1.55 -1.56
CA GLU A 235 -29.86 -0.33 -2.30
C GLU A 235 -29.11 -0.23 -3.63
N LEU A 236 -27.80 -0.40 -3.61
CA LEU A 236 -26.96 -0.26 -4.80
C LEU A 236 -27.21 -1.39 -5.80
N THR A 237 -27.51 -2.61 -5.33
CA THR A 237 -27.90 -3.73 -6.21
C THR A 237 -29.23 -3.43 -6.92
N ALA A 238 -30.23 -2.88 -6.22
CA ALA A 238 -31.49 -2.49 -6.83
C ALA A 238 -31.31 -1.40 -7.90
N ARG A 239 -30.50 -0.38 -7.61
CA ARG A 239 -30.17 0.68 -8.57
C ARG A 239 -29.42 0.16 -9.79
N ALA A 240 -28.46 -0.75 -9.59
CA ALA A 240 -27.74 -1.39 -10.68
C ALA A 240 -28.67 -2.24 -11.55
N ASP A 241 -29.62 -2.96 -10.96
CA ASP A 241 -30.63 -3.73 -11.70
C ASP A 241 -31.47 -2.85 -12.65
N GLU A 242 -31.94 -1.70 -12.17
CA GLU A 242 -32.70 -0.73 -12.99
C GLU A 242 -31.87 -0.23 -14.18
N VAL A 243 -30.62 0.17 -13.92
CA VAL A 243 -29.71 0.66 -14.96
C VAL A 243 -29.41 -0.45 -15.98
N LEU A 244 -29.07 -1.65 -15.56
CA LEU A 244 -28.77 -2.78 -16.45
C LEU A 244 -29.98 -3.17 -17.31
N LYS A 245 -31.18 -3.19 -16.74
CA LYS A 245 -32.42 -3.44 -17.49
C LYS A 245 -32.67 -2.37 -18.54
N SER A 246 -32.38 -1.10 -18.24
CA SER A 246 -32.48 0.01 -19.21
C SER A 246 -31.54 -0.17 -20.41
N GLN A 247 -30.43 -0.89 -20.23
CA GLN A 247 -29.47 -1.24 -21.28
C GLN A 247 -29.78 -2.59 -21.95
N GLY A 248 -30.94 -3.21 -21.66
CA GLY A 248 -31.35 -4.48 -22.24
C GLY A 248 -30.83 -5.73 -21.51
N MET A 249 -30.02 -5.58 -20.47
CA MET A 249 -29.49 -6.70 -19.68
C MET A 249 -30.52 -7.10 -18.60
N THR A 250 -31.45 -7.99 -18.95
CA THR A 250 -32.61 -8.36 -18.12
C THR A 250 -32.55 -9.76 -17.52
N GLN A 251 -31.57 -10.58 -17.91
CA GLN A 251 -31.47 -11.99 -17.53
C GLN A 251 -30.38 -12.21 -16.47
N GLY A 252 -30.63 -13.08 -15.49
CA GLY A 252 -29.68 -13.39 -14.41
C GLY A 252 -29.67 -12.37 -13.28
N THR A 253 -28.77 -12.58 -12.31
CA THR A 253 -28.56 -11.65 -11.21
C THR A 253 -27.87 -10.37 -11.69
N VAL A 254 -27.79 -9.34 -10.84
CA VAL A 254 -26.96 -8.15 -11.12
C VAL A 254 -25.49 -8.55 -11.29
N ALA A 255 -24.99 -9.44 -10.44
CA ALA A 255 -23.62 -9.94 -10.52
C ALA A 255 -23.35 -10.63 -11.86
N ASP A 256 -24.22 -11.55 -12.29
CA ASP A 256 -24.06 -12.26 -13.57
C ASP A 256 -23.98 -11.29 -14.75
N ARG A 257 -24.80 -10.23 -14.74
CA ARG A 257 -24.82 -9.21 -15.80
C ARG A 257 -23.58 -8.34 -15.80
N ILE A 258 -23.10 -7.91 -14.63
CA ILE A 258 -21.85 -7.14 -14.53
C ILE A 258 -20.66 -8.01 -14.94
N THR A 259 -20.62 -9.28 -14.53
CA THR A 259 -19.60 -10.24 -14.97
C THR A 259 -19.62 -10.42 -16.48
N ALA A 260 -20.79 -10.66 -17.09
CA ALA A 260 -20.91 -10.79 -18.53
C ALA A 260 -20.44 -9.55 -19.30
N MET A 261 -20.64 -8.35 -18.74
CA MET A 261 -20.11 -7.11 -19.32
C MET A 261 -18.58 -7.04 -19.24
N GLY A 262 -17.98 -7.50 -18.13
CA GLY A 262 -16.52 -7.57 -17.99
C GLY A 262 -15.87 -8.67 -18.84
N GLU A 263 -16.61 -9.73 -19.18
CA GLU A 263 -16.16 -10.81 -20.08
C GLU A 263 -16.35 -10.50 -21.56
N ASP A 264 -17.11 -9.45 -21.91
CA ASP A 264 -17.29 -9.01 -23.29
C ASP A 264 -15.93 -8.59 -23.88
N PRO A 265 -15.44 -9.28 -24.94
CA PRO A 265 -14.15 -8.95 -25.55
C PRO A 265 -14.05 -7.51 -26.06
N THR A 266 -15.17 -6.84 -26.31
CA THR A 266 -15.20 -5.42 -26.70
C THR A 266 -14.90 -4.47 -25.54
N GLN A 267 -15.07 -4.94 -24.30
CA GLN A 267 -14.75 -4.21 -23.08
C GLN A 267 -13.35 -4.53 -22.55
N VAL A 268 -12.62 -5.47 -23.16
CA VAL A 268 -11.30 -5.90 -22.68
C VAL A 268 -10.22 -5.44 -23.66
N TYR A 269 -9.23 -4.70 -23.16
CA TYR A 269 -8.02 -4.43 -23.94
C TYR A 269 -7.25 -5.74 -24.17
N PRO A 270 -6.60 -5.95 -25.33
CA PRO A 270 -5.67 -7.06 -25.48
C PRO A 270 -4.61 -7.07 -24.37
N ASN A 271 -4.26 -8.25 -23.83
CA ASN A 271 -3.28 -8.34 -22.75
C ASN A 271 -1.84 -8.28 -23.30
N THR A 272 -1.49 -7.18 -23.99
CA THR A 272 -0.17 -6.91 -24.56
C THR A 272 0.39 -5.58 -24.05
N ASP A 273 1.71 -5.40 -24.05
CA ASP A 273 2.31 -4.16 -23.56
C ASP A 273 1.87 -2.93 -24.37
N ALA A 274 1.69 -3.06 -25.68
CA ALA A 274 1.19 -1.98 -26.53
C ALA A 274 -0.24 -1.55 -26.14
N ALA A 275 -1.13 -2.50 -25.88
CA ALA A 275 -2.49 -2.20 -25.45
C ALA A 275 -2.57 -1.66 -24.01
N LYS A 276 -1.65 -2.09 -23.13
CA LYS A 276 -1.51 -1.51 -21.79
C LYS A 276 -1.05 -0.05 -21.85
N LEU A 277 -0.15 0.30 -22.77
CA LEU A 277 0.24 1.69 -23.02
C LEU A 277 -0.95 2.52 -23.55
N GLU A 278 -1.70 1.98 -24.53
CA GLU A 278 -2.92 2.62 -25.04
C GLU A 278 -3.94 2.91 -23.92
N LEU A 279 -4.16 1.95 -23.02
CA LEU A 279 -5.03 2.10 -21.86
C LEU A 279 -4.55 3.25 -20.96
N ILE A 280 -3.25 3.29 -20.63
CA ILE A 280 -2.68 4.36 -19.80
C ILE A 280 -2.84 5.74 -20.46
N GLU A 281 -2.57 5.84 -21.76
CA GLU A 281 -2.74 7.08 -22.53
C GLU A 281 -4.20 7.53 -22.53
N HIS A 282 -5.14 6.58 -22.73
CA HIS A 282 -6.57 6.84 -22.68
C HIS A 282 -6.99 7.41 -21.32
N LEU A 283 -6.59 6.77 -20.22
CA LEU A 283 -6.92 7.22 -18.86
C LEU A 283 -6.30 8.59 -18.53
N ASN A 284 -5.06 8.85 -18.96
CA ASN A 284 -4.46 10.19 -18.79
C ASN A 284 -5.19 11.26 -19.61
N GLY A 285 -5.70 10.91 -20.81
CA GLY A 285 -6.58 11.78 -21.58
C GLY A 285 -7.90 12.10 -20.86
N GLN A 286 -8.52 11.11 -20.22
CA GLN A 286 -9.71 11.31 -19.39
C GLN A 286 -9.43 12.22 -18.20
N MET A 287 -8.27 12.05 -17.53
CA MET A 287 -7.85 12.94 -16.44
C MET A 287 -7.67 14.39 -16.90
N ALA A 288 -7.06 14.61 -18.06
CA ALA A 288 -6.93 15.95 -18.65
C ALA A 288 -8.30 16.57 -18.98
N ALA A 289 -9.22 15.78 -19.55
CA ALA A 289 -10.58 16.23 -19.83
C ALA A 289 -11.37 16.55 -18.55
N MET A 290 -11.18 15.76 -17.49
CA MET A 290 -11.80 15.99 -16.19
C MET A 290 -11.26 17.28 -15.55
N ALA A 291 -9.96 17.55 -15.65
CA ALA A 291 -9.34 18.76 -15.10
C ALA A 291 -10.00 20.06 -15.62
N LEU A 292 -10.45 20.08 -16.87
CA LEU A 292 -11.20 21.21 -17.46
C LEU A 292 -12.61 21.37 -16.90
N LYS A 293 -13.21 20.29 -16.35
CA LYS A 293 -14.55 20.29 -15.77
C LYS A 293 -14.56 20.60 -14.28
N LEU A 294 -13.47 20.33 -13.56
CA LEU A 294 -13.37 20.57 -12.11
C LEU A 294 -13.73 21.99 -11.65
N PRO A 295 -13.39 23.08 -12.36
CA PRO A 295 -13.79 24.44 -11.96
C PRO A 295 -15.31 24.64 -11.85
N ASN A 296 -16.11 23.82 -12.55
CA ASN A 296 -17.57 23.92 -12.50
C ASN A 296 -18.17 23.34 -11.21
N ALA A 297 -17.41 22.52 -10.47
CA ALA A 297 -17.85 21.86 -9.24
C ALA A 297 -17.09 22.34 -7.99
N PHE A 298 -15.87 22.87 -8.15
CA PHE A 298 -14.98 23.20 -7.02
C PHE A 298 -14.44 24.63 -7.12
N GLY A 299 -14.59 25.40 -6.04
CA GLY A 299 -14.08 26.78 -5.95
C GLY A 299 -12.57 26.89 -5.74
N ARG A 300 -11.90 25.80 -5.31
CA ARG A 300 -10.45 25.75 -5.11
C ARG A 300 -9.91 24.43 -5.61
N LEU A 301 -8.96 24.50 -6.54
CA LEU A 301 -8.32 23.33 -7.14
C LEU A 301 -6.93 23.08 -6.54
N PRO A 302 -6.51 21.81 -6.44
CA PRO A 302 -5.13 21.48 -6.08
C PRO A 302 -4.17 21.99 -7.17
N ARG A 303 -2.98 22.43 -6.74
CA ARG A 303 -1.89 22.79 -7.67
C ARG A 303 -1.19 21.57 -8.25
N ALA A 304 -1.12 20.49 -7.46
CA ALA A 304 -0.52 19.25 -7.89
C ALA A 304 -1.39 18.60 -8.98
N THR A 305 -0.73 18.14 -10.04
CA THR A 305 -1.35 17.31 -11.07
C THR A 305 -1.33 15.84 -10.66
N VAL A 306 -2.12 15.02 -11.36
CA VAL A 306 -2.12 13.57 -11.22
C VAL A 306 -1.77 12.95 -12.57
N GLU A 307 -0.89 11.96 -12.54
CA GLU A 307 -0.53 11.11 -13.68
C GLU A 307 -0.94 9.67 -13.38
N ILE A 308 -1.45 8.96 -14.38
CA ILE A 308 -1.77 7.54 -14.28
C ILE A 308 -0.61 6.74 -14.85
N LYS A 309 -0.09 5.77 -14.07
CA LYS A 309 1.01 4.89 -14.46
C LYS A 309 0.67 3.43 -14.25
N ARG A 310 1.25 2.55 -15.06
CA ARG A 310 1.14 1.11 -14.85
C ARG A 310 2.07 0.66 -13.73
N VAL A 311 1.56 -0.16 -12.83
CA VAL A 311 2.37 -0.86 -11.82
C VAL A 311 3.49 -1.68 -12.51
N PRO A 312 4.76 -1.55 -12.08
CA PRO A 312 5.86 -2.31 -12.67
C PRO A 312 5.61 -3.83 -12.66
N PRO A 313 5.98 -4.56 -13.73
CA PRO A 313 5.76 -6.01 -13.83
C PRO A 313 6.33 -6.81 -12.66
N GLU A 314 7.37 -6.31 -12.00
CA GLU A 314 8.07 -7.00 -10.94
C GLU A 314 7.32 -7.01 -9.60
N ILE A 315 6.35 -6.09 -9.43
CA ILE A 315 5.53 -5.97 -8.20
C ILE A 315 4.03 -6.15 -8.44
N GLN A 316 3.58 -6.21 -9.70
CA GLN A 316 2.16 -6.23 -10.08
C GLN A 316 1.37 -7.41 -9.46
N ASP A 317 2.01 -8.55 -9.17
CA ASP A 317 1.31 -9.71 -8.58
C ASP A 317 0.97 -9.50 -7.09
N GLY A 318 1.67 -8.60 -6.41
CA GLY A 318 1.41 -8.22 -5.02
C GLY A 318 0.70 -6.89 -4.83
N ALA A 319 0.75 -6.02 -5.83
CA ALA A 319 0.09 -4.73 -5.78
C ALA A 319 -1.44 -4.86 -5.78
N ALA A 320 -2.10 -3.87 -5.16
CA ALA A 320 -3.53 -3.65 -5.30
C ALA A 320 -3.91 -3.38 -6.77
N LEU A 321 -5.21 -3.44 -7.09
CA LEU A 321 -5.72 -3.09 -8.44
C LEU A 321 -5.39 -1.64 -8.82
N GLY A 322 -5.30 -0.75 -7.83
CA GLY A 322 -4.66 0.53 -7.97
C GLY A 322 -4.28 1.14 -6.62
N TYR A 323 -3.32 2.05 -6.62
CA TYR A 323 -2.88 2.80 -5.44
C TYR A 323 -2.38 4.20 -5.82
N TYR A 324 -2.32 5.10 -4.85
CA TYR A 324 -1.94 6.49 -5.09
C TYR A 324 -0.71 6.89 -4.29
N ASN A 325 0.30 7.41 -4.98
CA ASN A 325 1.44 8.07 -4.36
C ASN A 325 1.19 9.59 -4.40
N SER A 326 1.29 10.22 -3.23
CA SER A 326 1.08 11.67 -3.12
C SER A 326 2.16 12.47 -3.86
N PRO A 327 1.80 13.66 -4.38
CA PRO A 327 2.79 14.58 -4.96
C PRO A 327 3.85 14.94 -3.94
N SER A 328 5.02 15.34 -4.41
CA SER A 328 6.04 15.90 -3.52
C SER A 328 5.55 17.24 -2.94
N LEU A 329 5.98 17.55 -1.71
CA LEU A 329 5.57 18.79 -1.03
C LEU A 329 6.05 20.05 -1.76
N ASP A 330 7.19 19.96 -2.45
CA ASP A 330 7.76 21.04 -3.26
C ASP A 330 7.16 21.14 -4.67
N GLY A 331 6.30 20.20 -5.06
CA GLY A 331 5.66 20.15 -6.37
C GLY A 331 6.53 19.66 -7.53
N SER A 332 7.76 19.20 -7.26
CA SER A 332 8.66 18.63 -8.29
C SER A 332 8.15 17.31 -8.89
N ARG A 333 7.34 16.55 -8.15
CA ARG A 333 6.70 15.30 -8.61
C ARG A 333 5.17 15.39 -8.50
N PRO A 334 4.42 15.01 -9.55
CA PRO A 334 2.96 14.94 -9.48
C PRO A 334 2.51 13.81 -8.54
N GLY A 335 1.22 13.80 -8.22
CA GLY A 335 0.60 12.60 -7.67
C GLY A 335 0.57 11.51 -8.74
N ILE A 336 0.77 10.26 -8.35
CA ILE A 336 0.74 9.14 -9.30
C ILE A 336 -0.36 8.18 -8.85
N TYR A 337 -1.35 7.96 -9.72
CA TYR A 337 -2.26 6.83 -9.59
C TYR A 337 -1.68 5.65 -10.36
N TRP A 338 -1.26 4.64 -9.61
CA TRP A 338 -0.79 3.38 -10.15
C TRP A 338 -1.98 2.48 -10.45
N ILE A 339 -2.10 2.02 -11.68
CA ILE A 339 -3.09 1.02 -12.11
C ILE A 339 -2.39 -0.30 -12.39
N ASN A 340 -2.91 -1.38 -11.81
CA ASN A 340 -2.36 -2.71 -12.00
C ASN A 340 -2.92 -3.32 -13.28
N LEU A 341 -2.02 -3.59 -14.23
CA LEU A 341 -2.33 -4.15 -15.54
C LEU A 341 -1.66 -5.52 -15.71
N ARG A 342 -1.59 -6.36 -14.66
CA ARG A 342 -1.09 -7.74 -14.80
C ARG A 342 -1.93 -8.52 -15.81
N ASP A 343 -3.24 -8.33 -15.76
CA ASP A 343 -4.23 -8.81 -16.71
C ASP A 343 -5.18 -7.65 -17.05
N THR A 344 -5.29 -7.32 -18.33
CA THR A 344 -6.18 -6.25 -18.78
C THR A 344 -7.65 -6.58 -18.59
N ALA A 345 -8.02 -7.86 -18.44
CA ALA A 345 -9.39 -8.26 -18.10
C ALA A 345 -9.81 -7.83 -16.68
N GLU A 346 -8.84 -7.55 -15.79
CA GLU A 346 -9.12 -6.99 -14.45
C GLU A 346 -9.43 -5.48 -14.50
N GLN A 347 -9.28 -4.84 -15.67
CA GLN A 347 -9.51 -3.41 -15.90
C GLN A 347 -10.33 -3.20 -17.20
N PRO A 348 -11.62 -3.60 -17.21
CA PRO A 348 -12.48 -3.39 -18.38
C PRO A 348 -12.63 -1.89 -18.72
N ARG A 349 -12.91 -1.63 -20.00
CA ARG A 349 -12.99 -0.30 -20.64
C ARG A 349 -14.00 0.65 -20.03
#